data_AF-A0A7X5U7D0-F1
#
_entry.id   AF-A0A7X5U7D0-F1
#
_cell.length_a   1.000
_cell.length_b   1.000
_cell.length_c   1.000
_cell.angle_alpha   90.00
_cell.angle_beta   90.00
_cell.angle_gamma   90.00
#
_symmetry.space_group_name_H-M   'P 1'
#
loop_
_entity.id
_entity.type
_entity.pdbx_description
1 polymer ?
#
loop_
_entity_poly.entity_id
_entity_poly.type
_entity_poly.pdbx_seq_one_letter_code
_entity_poly.pdbx_strand_id
1 'polypeptide(L)'
;MPYLQKFVLGSNMIQWKAVKPDSGAAKLADALAKLPILDAMSITALLLRAPVVLFNDEARSIIQHHVSARREESGGLLLGHAFIPCEGTTAIPYPLVVVSKAAPSHEYIGTTVSLQMGPSVWDMAREHTDSGLLVVGWFHSHPNLGAFFSGTDRKTQRDFFFHPYSLGYVVDPVRSEHAFFLGAESFQLFEESVFHVQAAIFSRVNAGPG
;
A
#
# COMPACT_ATOMS: atom_id res chain seq x y z
N MET A 1 24.55 3.40 -14.29
CA MET A 1 25.33 2.99 -13.08
C MET A 1 26.10 4.20 -12.58
N PRO A 2 26.24 4.46 -11.26
CA PRO A 2 25.87 3.59 -10.14
C PRO A 2 25.03 4.31 -9.05
N TYR A 3 24.10 3.60 -8.43
CA TYR A 3 23.76 3.87 -7.03
C TYR A 3 24.11 2.60 -6.25
N LEU A 4 25.36 2.56 -5.80
CA LEU A 4 25.90 1.60 -4.85
C LEU A 4 25.55 2.08 -3.45
N GLN A 5 24.80 1.30 -2.68
CA GLN A 5 24.97 1.28 -1.23
C GLN A 5 25.37 -0.14 -0.83
N LYS A 6 26.61 -0.25 -0.34
CA LYS A 6 27.24 -1.49 0.10
C LYS A 6 26.46 -2.10 1.27
N PHE A 7 26.14 -3.38 1.15
CA PHE A 7 25.81 -4.23 2.28
C PHE A 7 27.10 -4.49 3.09
N VAL A 8 27.09 -4.13 4.37
CA VAL A 8 28.11 -4.60 5.31
C VAL A 8 27.38 -5.51 6.31
N LEU A 9 27.63 -6.81 6.18
CA LEU A 9 27.26 -7.81 7.19
C LEU A 9 28.14 -7.58 8.42
N GLY A 10 27.58 -6.90 9.42
CA GLY A 10 28.19 -6.69 10.73
C GLY A 10 27.10 -6.42 11.75
N SER A 11 26.87 -7.41 12.61
CA SER A 11 26.31 -7.34 13.97
C SER A 11 25.38 -6.15 14.32
N ASN A 12 24.09 -6.45 14.44
CA ASN A 12 23.04 -5.69 15.13
C ASN A 12 22.78 -4.23 14.70
N MET A 13 21.50 -3.99 14.35
CA MET A 13 20.80 -2.71 14.27
C MET A 13 20.93 -1.97 12.93
N ILE A 14 19.92 -2.17 12.08
CA ILE A 14 19.73 -1.43 10.83
C ILE A 14 19.31 0.00 11.18
N GLN A 15 20.22 0.95 11.08
CA GLN A 15 19.88 2.38 11.10
C GLN A 15 19.70 2.90 9.67
N TRP A 16 18.46 3.20 9.30
CA TRP A 16 18.14 3.92 8.08
C TRP A 16 18.42 5.41 8.29
N LYS A 17 19.50 5.92 7.70
CA LYS A 17 19.72 7.37 7.61
C LYS A 17 18.67 7.95 6.67
N ALA A 18 17.93 8.94 7.18
CA ALA A 18 16.94 9.73 6.45
C ALA A 18 17.44 10.17 5.07
N VAL A 19 17.00 9.46 4.04
CA VAL A 19 17.14 9.88 2.65
C VAL A 19 15.98 10.82 2.36
N LYS A 20 16.29 12.01 1.81
CA LYS A 20 15.28 12.98 1.34
C LYS A 20 14.27 12.28 0.41
N PRO A 21 12.99 12.69 0.42
CA PRO A 21 11.95 12.01 -0.31
C PRO A 21 12.09 12.34 -1.80
N ASP A 22 12.85 11.54 -2.54
CA ASP A 22 12.48 11.26 -3.93
C ASP A 22 11.29 10.29 -3.87
N SER A 23 10.16 10.81 -3.38
CA SER A 23 8.96 10.02 -3.10
C SER A 23 8.35 9.60 -4.43
N GLY A 24 8.30 8.30 -4.71
CA GLY A 24 7.61 7.75 -5.89
C GLY A 24 6.10 8.02 -5.96
N ALA A 25 5.55 8.85 -5.07
CA ALA A 25 4.18 9.34 -5.13
C ALA A 25 4.10 10.56 -6.05
N ALA A 26 3.15 10.54 -6.98
CA ALA A 26 2.89 11.65 -7.88
C ALA A 26 2.00 12.72 -7.23
N LYS A 27 1.90 13.88 -7.86
CA LYS A 27 1.02 14.95 -7.39
C LYS A 27 -0.43 14.61 -7.70
N LEU A 28 -1.31 14.81 -6.73
CA LEU A 28 -2.75 14.59 -6.91
C LEU A 28 -3.36 15.45 -8.01
N ALA A 29 -2.92 16.71 -8.13
CA ALA A 29 -3.39 17.61 -9.18
C ALA A 29 -3.12 17.04 -10.59
N ASP A 30 -1.95 16.44 -10.80
CA ASP A 30 -1.56 15.88 -12.10
C ASP A 30 -2.40 14.65 -12.46
N ALA A 31 -2.80 13.85 -11.48
CA ALA A 31 -3.70 12.73 -11.69
C ALA A 31 -5.12 13.18 -12.03
N LEU A 32 -5.67 14.12 -11.24
CA LEU A 32 -7.02 14.63 -11.46
C LEU A 32 -7.17 15.32 -12.82
N ALA A 33 -6.13 16.03 -13.27
CA ALA A 33 -6.12 16.71 -14.58
C ALA A 33 -6.18 15.74 -15.78
N LYS A 34 -5.83 14.46 -15.59
CA LYS A 34 -5.86 13.44 -16.64
C LYS A 34 -7.18 12.70 -16.75
N LEU A 35 -8.05 12.85 -15.75
CA LEU A 35 -9.32 12.15 -15.70
C LEU A 35 -10.41 12.90 -16.49
N PRO A 36 -11.42 12.18 -17.02
CA PRO A 36 -12.66 12.80 -17.47
C PRO A 36 -13.24 13.71 -16.38
N ILE A 37 -13.82 14.84 -16.77
CA ILE A 37 -14.25 15.88 -15.82
C ILE A 37 -15.20 15.35 -14.73
N LEU A 38 -16.11 14.43 -15.08
CA LEU A 38 -17.02 13.83 -14.12
C LEU A 38 -16.28 12.95 -13.09
N ASP A 39 -15.34 12.12 -13.55
CA ASP A 39 -14.53 11.27 -12.67
C ASP A 39 -13.64 12.13 -11.76
N ALA A 40 -13.00 13.17 -12.31
CA ALA A 40 -12.20 14.12 -11.56
C ALA A 40 -13.02 14.83 -10.47
N MET A 41 -14.23 15.29 -10.80
CA MET A 41 -15.14 15.94 -9.85
C MET A 41 -15.60 14.97 -8.75
N SER A 42 -16.00 13.76 -9.11
CA SER A 42 -16.44 12.74 -8.16
C SER A 42 -15.33 12.36 -7.19
N ILE A 43 -14.12 12.07 -7.70
CA ILE A 43 -12.96 11.72 -6.87
C ILE A 43 -12.56 12.90 -5.99
N THR A 44 -12.56 14.13 -6.53
CA THR A 44 -12.28 15.34 -5.75
C THR A 44 -13.26 15.52 -4.60
N ALA A 45 -14.56 15.33 -4.83
CA ALA A 45 -15.59 15.46 -3.81
C ALA A 45 -15.41 14.43 -2.67
N LEU A 46 -14.99 13.21 -3.00
CA LEU A 46 -14.66 12.18 -2.01
C LEU A 46 -13.41 12.54 -1.22
N LEU A 47 -12.34 12.96 -1.90
CA LEU A 47 -11.06 13.32 -1.30
C LEU A 47 -11.10 14.58 -0.43
N LEU A 48 -12.15 15.40 -0.51
CA LEU A 48 -12.39 16.48 0.44
C LEU A 48 -12.85 15.97 1.82
N ARG A 49 -13.36 14.74 1.90
CA ARG A 49 -14.02 14.18 3.09
C ARG A 49 -13.22 13.07 3.75
N ALA A 50 -12.59 12.21 2.96
CA ALA A 50 -11.80 11.08 3.44
C ALA A 50 -10.73 10.69 2.41
N PRO A 51 -9.70 9.92 2.81
CA PRO A 51 -8.82 9.24 1.87
C PRO A 51 -9.62 8.34 0.91
N VAL A 52 -9.12 8.18 -0.31
CA VAL A 52 -9.72 7.28 -1.30
C VAL A 52 -8.71 6.22 -1.69
N VAL A 53 -9.15 4.96 -1.67
CA VAL A 53 -8.39 3.81 -2.14
C VAL A 53 -9.13 3.18 -3.32
N LEU A 54 -8.48 3.10 -4.48
CA LEU A 54 -8.96 2.29 -5.60
C LEU A 54 -8.26 0.94 -5.53
N PHE A 55 -9.01 -0.13 -5.29
CA PHE A 55 -8.47 -1.45 -5.05
C PHE A 55 -8.82 -2.41 -6.19
N ASN A 56 -7.80 -2.92 -6.86
CA ASN A 56 -7.97 -3.83 -7.99
C ASN A 56 -8.56 -5.19 -7.54
N ASP A 57 -9.62 -5.66 -8.23
CA ASP A 57 -10.28 -6.93 -7.91
C ASP A 57 -9.38 -8.16 -8.05
N GLU A 58 -8.49 -8.17 -9.05
CA GLU A 58 -7.50 -9.23 -9.24
C GLU A 58 -6.49 -9.25 -8.09
N ALA A 59 -6.00 -8.07 -7.67
CA ALA A 59 -5.12 -7.96 -6.50
C ALA A 59 -5.81 -8.50 -5.23
N ARG A 60 -7.08 -8.16 -5.03
CA ARG A 60 -7.89 -8.69 -3.92
C ARG A 60 -8.03 -10.21 -4.01
N SER A 61 -8.33 -10.75 -5.19
CA SER A 61 -8.47 -12.19 -5.41
C SER A 61 -7.17 -12.96 -5.08
N ILE A 62 -6.03 -12.43 -5.53
CA ILE A 62 -4.69 -12.97 -5.22
C ILE A 62 -4.46 -12.99 -3.70
N ILE A 63 -4.75 -11.88 -3.01
CA ILE A 63 -4.59 -11.79 -1.55
C ILE A 63 -5.48 -12.82 -0.87
N GLN A 64 -6.77 -12.86 -1.21
CA GLN A 64 -7.73 -13.79 -0.60
C GLN A 64 -7.29 -15.24 -0.79
N HIS A 65 -6.86 -15.61 -2.00
CA HIS A 65 -6.38 -16.96 -2.27
C HIS A 65 -5.14 -17.30 -1.43
N HIS A 66 -4.19 -16.37 -1.33
CA HIS A 66 -2.96 -16.57 -0.56
C HIS A 66 -3.21 -16.75 0.93
N VAL A 67 -4.04 -15.89 1.52
CA VAL A 67 -4.29 -15.90 2.97
C VAL A 67 -5.23 -17.04 3.38
N SER A 68 -6.19 -17.44 2.53
CA SER A 68 -7.08 -18.57 2.81
C SER A 68 -6.41 -19.93 2.68
N ALA A 69 -5.30 -20.04 1.94
CA ALA A 69 -4.56 -21.29 1.79
C ALA A 69 -3.70 -21.66 3.02
N ARG A 70 -3.54 -20.74 3.98
CA ARG A 70 -2.64 -20.88 5.13
C ARG A 70 -3.40 -20.82 6.45
N ARG A 71 -2.92 -21.58 7.43
CA ARG A 71 -3.44 -21.55 8.81
C ARG A 71 -2.68 -20.60 9.73
N GLU A 72 -1.51 -20.15 9.29
CA GLU A 72 -0.62 -19.24 10.00
C GLU A 72 -0.71 -17.85 9.38
N GLU A 73 -0.30 -16.83 10.14
CA GLU A 73 -0.19 -15.46 9.65
C GLU A 73 0.72 -15.40 8.41
N SER A 74 0.21 -14.78 7.35
CA SER A 74 0.87 -14.63 6.07
C SER A 74 0.56 -13.25 5.50
N GLY A 75 1.44 -12.73 4.67
CA GLY A 75 1.28 -11.40 4.08
C GLY A 75 2.17 -11.16 2.86
N GLY A 76 2.17 -9.92 2.41
CA GLY A 76 2.92 -9.46 1.25
C GLY A 76 2.80 -7.96 1.02
N LEU A 77 3.24 -7.50 -0.15
CA LEU A 77 3.24 -6.10 -0.52
C LEU A 77 2.07 -5.74 -1.43
N LEU A 78 1.62 -4.50 -1.32
CA LEU A 78 0.66 -3.87 -2.22
C LEU A 78 1.43 -2.96 -3.18
N LEU A 79 1.21 -3.14 -4.49
CA LEU A 79 1.89 -2.41 -5.55
C LEU A 79 0.90 -1.57 -6.36
N GLY A 80 1.31 -0.36 -6.74
CA GLY A 80 0.41 0.58 -7.36
C GLY A 80 0.94 1.99 -7.47
N HIS A 81 0.04 2.96 -7.36
CA HIS A 81 0.37 4.39 -7.43
C HIS A 81 -0.18 5.10 -6.20
N ALA A 82 0.54 6.13 -5.77
CA ALA A 82 0.11 7.02 -4.71
C ALA A 82 0.11 8.45 -5.23
N PHE A 83 -0.96 9.18 -4.91
CA PHE A 83 -1.10 10.57 -5.27
C PHE A 83 -1.36 11.41 -4.02
N ILE A 84 -0.44 12.32 -3.73
CA ILE A 84 -0.49 13.15 -2.52
C ILE A 84 -0.92 14.58 -2.86
N PRO A 85 -1.70 15.24 -1.99
CA PRO A 85 -1.98 16.66 -2.12
C PRO A 85 -0.68 17.48 -2.12
N CYS A 86 -0.63 18.54 -2.92
CA CYS A 86 0.47 19.49 -2.87
C CYS A 86 0.24 20.48 -1.74
N GLU A 87 1.26 20.71 -0.91
CA GLU A 87 1.22 21.75 0.12
C GLU A 87 0.90 23.12 -0.52
N GLY A 88 -0.06 23.84 0.07
CA GLY A 88 -0.38 25.22 -0.29
C GLY A 88 -1.20 25.47 -1.56
N THR A 89 -1.60 24.44 -2.32
CA THR A 89 -2.31 24.63 -3.61
C THR A 89 -3.67 23.92 -3.72
N THR A 90 -3.94 22.91 -2.91
CA THR A 90 -5.20 22.15 -2.96
C THR A 90 -5.94 22.19 -1.63
N ALA A 91 -7.24 22.50 -1.67
CA ALA A 91 -8.17 22.34 -0.53
C ALA A 91 -8.40 20.86 -0.14
N ILE A 92 -7.79 19.92 -0.88
CA ILE A 92 -7.92 18.47 -0.70
C ILE A 92 -6.86 18.01 0.31
N PRO A 93 -7.25 17.50 1.49
CA PRO A 93 -6.29 17.13 2.53
C PRO A 93 -5.83 15.67 2.46
N TYR A 94 -6.50 14.82 1.67
CA TYR A 94 -6.28 13.37 1.72
C TYR A 94 -5.62 12.80 0.45
N PRO A 95 -4.84 11.72 0.58
CA PRO A 95 -4.23 11.05 -0.56
C PRO A 95 -5.24 10.19 -1.33
N LEU A 96 -4.93 9.97 -2.61
CA LEU A 96 -5.52 8.92 -3.43
C LEU A 96 -4.51 7.78 -3.56
N VAL A 97 -4.90 6.58 -3.13
CA VAL A 97 -4.07 5.37 -3.22
C VAL A 97 -4.69 4.43 -4.24
N VAL A 98 -3.87 3.92 -5.14
CA VAL A 98 -4.31 3.03 -6.22
C VAL A 98 -3.56 1.72 -6.06
N VAL A 99 -4.22 0.68 -5.57
CA VAL A 99 -3.66 -0.67 -5.48
C VAL A 99 -3.93 -1.40 -6.78
N SER A 100 -2.88 -1.60 -7.58
CA SER A 100 -2.96 -2.24 -8.90
C SER A 100 -2.66 -3.73 -8.84
N LYS A 101 -1.74 -4.15 -7.96
CA LYS A 101 -1.26 -5.54 -7.86
C LYS A 101 -0.94 -5.90 -6.42
N ALA A 102 -1.00 -7.19 -6.11
CA ALA A 102 -0.51 -7.76 -4.86
C ALA A 102 0.71 -8.65 -5.15
N ALA A 103 1.72 -8.58 -4.26
CA ALA A 103 2.90 -9.44 -4.29
C ALA A 103 2.96 -10.23 -2.97
N PRO A 104 2.37 -11.45 -2.92
CA PRO A 104 2.44 -12.29 -1.74
C PRO A 104 3.88 -12.70 -1.40
N SER A 105 4.25 -12.68 -0.12
CA SER A 105 5.51 -13.26 0.32
C SER A 105 5.38 -14.77 0.47
N HIS A 106 6.44 -15.52 0.13
CA HIS A 106 6.50 -16.96 0.36
C HIS A 106 7.57 -17.36 1.39
N GLU A 107 8.35 -16.38 1.87
CA GLU A 107 9.37 -16.53 2.90
C GLU A 107 9.01 -15.65 4.10
N TYR A 108 8.83 -16.29 5.26
CA TYR A 108 8.51 -15.63 6.52
C TYR A 108 9.57 -16.01 7.56
N ILE A 109 10.27 -15.03 8.12
CA ILE A 109 11.18 -15.29 9.24
C ILE A 109 10.35 -15.11 10.51
N GLY A 110 9.86 -16.24 11.02
CA GLY A 110 8.89 -16.25 12.12
C GLY A 110 9.49 -15.89 13.47
N THR A 111 8.82 -14.97 14.17
CA THR A 111 8.53 -15.19 15.59
C THR A 111 7.03 -14.97 15.80
N THR A 112 6.45 -15.69 16.76
CA THR A 112 5.01 -15.83 17.09
C THR A 112 4.23 -14.52 17.32
N VAL A 113 4.87 -13.34 17.16
CA VAL A 113 4.31 -12.02 17.50
C VAL A 113 4.60 -10.95 16.44
N SER A 114 5.32 -11.25 15.35
CA SER A 114 5.58 -10.27 14.27
C SER A 114 5.81 -10.93 12.91
N LEU A 115 5.00 -10.57 11.92
CA LEU A 115 5.30 -10.86 10.51
C LEU A 115 6.50 -10.02 10.06
N GLN A 116 7.70 -10.58 10.10
CA GLN A 116 8.86 -10.01 9.42
C GLN A 116 8.91 -10.57 7.99
N MET A 117 8.51 -9.74 7.02
CA MET A 117 8.68 -10.06 5.61
C MET A 117 10.17 -10.04 5.26
N GLY A 118 10.67 -11.12 4.65
CA GLY A 118 12.06 -11.22 4.23
C GLY A 118 12.43 -10.19 3.15
N PRO A 119 13.73 -9.93 2.93
CA PRO A 119 14.20 -9.00 1.89
C PRO A 119 13.71 -9.34 0.47
N SER A 120 13.40 -10.61 0.21
CA SER A 120 12.96 -11.15 -1.08
C SER A 120 11.62 -10.57 -1.56
N VAL A 121 10.73 -10.15 -0.65
CA VAL A 121 9.48 -9.49 -1.07
C VAL A 121 9.75 -8.12 -1.71
N TRP A 122 10.84 -7.46 -1.30
CA TRP A 122 11.26 -6.20 -1.88
C TRP A 122 11.96 -6.39 -3.23
N ASP A 123 12.59 -7.54 -3.48
CA ASP A 123 13.10 -7.91 -4.81
C ASP A 123 11.94 -8.13 -5.80
N MET A 124 10.88 -8.82 -5.38
CA MET A 124 9.65 -8.96 -6.18
C MET A 124 8.99 -7.61 -6.48
N ALA A 125 9.01 -6.67 -5.54
CA ALA A 125 8.54 -5.30 -5.80
C ALA A 125 9.46 -4.56 -6.79
N ARG A 126 10.78 -4.81 -6.74
CA ARG A 126 11.76 -4.24 -7.68
C ARG A 126 11.52 -4.71 -9.12
N GLU A 127 11.13 -5.97 -9.32
CA GLU A 127 10.76 -6.49 -10.66
C GLU A 127 9.59 -5.73 -11.30
N HIS A 128 8.76 -5.06 -10.49
CA HIS A 128 7.64 -4.24 -10.96
C HIS A 128 7.96 -2.74 -11.01
N THR A 129 9.16 -2.33 -10.62
CA THR A 129 9.60 -0.94 -10.73
C THR A 129 9.76 -0.51 -12.20
N ASP A 130 10.16 -1.43 -13.08
CA ASP A 130 10.24 -1.19 -14.53
C ASP A 130 8.86 -0.93 -15.16
N SER A 131 7.78 -1.37 -14.51
CA SER A 131 6.40 -1.07 -14.88
C SER A 131 5.84 0.21 -14.23
N GLY A 132 6.67 0.97 -13.51
CA GLY A 132 6.29 2.22 -12.84
C GLY A 132 5.49 2.05 -11.55
N LEU A 133 5.33 0.83 -11.04
CA LEU A 133 4.58 0.56 -9.81
C LEU A 133 5.44 0.81 -8.57
N LEU A 134 4.86 1.52 -7.60
CA LEU A 134 5.41 1.77 -6.28
C LEU A 134 4.81 0.80 -5.26
N VAL A 135 5.57 0.47 -4.22
CA VAL A 135 5.03 -0.15 -2.99
C VAL A 135 4.13 0.87 -2.29
N VAL A 136 2.81 0.71 -2.43
CA VAL A 136 1.80 1.58 -1.80
C VAL A 136 1.44 1.10 -0.39
N GLY A 137 1.93 -0.07 0.03
CA GLY A 137 1.52 -0.64 1.30
C GLY A 137 1.84 -2.12 1.45
N TRP A 138 1.16 -2.75 2.40
CA TRP A 138 1.29 -4.16 2.72
C TRP A 138 -0.04 -4.77 3.13
N PHE A 139 -0.10 -6.09 3.09
CA PHE A 139 -1.22 -6.85 3.62
C PHE A 139 -0.74 -8.03 4.47
N HIS A 140 -1.58 -8.45 5.41
CA HIS A 140 -1.37 -9.67 6.17
C HIS A 140 -2.68 -10.28 6.67
N SER A 141 -2.60 -11.50 7.18
CA SER A 141 -3.74 -12.27 7.63
C SER A 141 -3.76 -12.49 9.14
N HIS A 142 -4.94 -12.41 9.74
CA HIS A 142 -5.19 -12.78 11.13
C HIS A 142 -6.16 -13.95 11.20
N PRO A 143 -5.73 -15.21 11.02
CA PRO A 143 -6.65 -16.34 10.99
C PRO A 143 -7.42 -16.50 12.32
N ASN A 144 -8.72 -16.23 12.29
CA ASN A 144 -9.64 -16.34 13.43
C ASN A 144 -9.34 -15.43 14.64
N LEU A 145 -8.69 -14.28 14.42
CA LEU A 145 -8.47 -13.28 15.48
C LEU A 145 -9.38 -12.05 15.31
N GLY A 146 -9.85 -11.80 14.09
CA GLY A 146 -10.54 -10.60 13.65
C GLY A 146 -9.64 -9.63 12.89
N ALA A 147 -10.24 -8.72 12.13
CA ALA A 147 -9.53 -7.80 11.25
C ALA A 147 -9.19 -6.46 11.94
N PHE A 148 -8.09 -6.44 12.69
CA PHE A 148 -7.58 -5.24 13.36
C PHE A 148 -6.05 -5.17 13.32
N PHE A 149 -5.48 -3.98 13.52
CA PHE A 149 -4.05 -3.81 13.73
C PHE A 149 -3.68 -3.90 15.22
N SER A 150 -2.89 -4.91 15.56
CA SER A 150 -2.26 -5.09 16.87
C SER A 150 -1.21 -4.00 17.15
N GLY A 151 -0.67 -3.98 18.38
CA GLY A 151 0.44 -3.09 18.71
C GLY A 151 1.67 -3.34 17.84
N THR A 152 1.92 -4.61 17.47
CA THR A 152 3.01 -4.96 16.56
C THR A 152 2.73 -4.46 15.14
N ASP A 153 1.52 -4.62 14.62
CA ASP A 153 1.16 -4.18 13.26
C ASP A 153 1.31 -2.66 13.12
N ARG A 154 0.87 -1.91 14.13
CA ARG A 154 1.03 -0.45 14.18
C ARG A 154 2.49 -0.04 14.23
N LYS A 155 3.34 -0.80 14.92
CA LYS A 155 4.78 -0.57 14.95
C LYS A 155 5.41 -0.88 13.59
N THR A 156 5.06 -2.01 12.97
CA THR A 156 5.51 -2.37 11.62
C THR A 156 5.10 -1.31 10.59
N GLN A 157 3.84 -0.86 10.63
CA GLN A 157 3.34 0.23 9.81
C GLN A 157 4.19 1.49 10.00
N ARG A 158 4.40 1.94 11.25
CA ARG A 158 5.18 3.15 11.53
C ARG A 158 6.65 3.02 11.14
N ASP A 159 7.25 1.84 11.25
CA ASP A 159 8.67 1.66 10.99
C ASP A 159 8.97 1.50 9.48
N PHE A 160 8.08 0.85 8.73
CA PHE A 160 8.35 0.45 7.33
C PHE A 160 7.38 1.05 6.30
N PHE A 161 6.18 1.45 6.70
CA PHE A 161 5.10 1.94 5.84
C PHE A 161 4.57 3.28 6.36
N PHE A 162 5.49 4.23 6.58
CA PHE A 162 5.20 5.48 7.29
C PHE A 162 4.70 6.62 6.40
N HIS A 163 4.77 6.48 5.07
CA HIS A 163 4.30 7.55 4.19
C HIS A 163 2.79 7.77 4.35
N PRO A 164 2.27 9.00 4.19
CA PRO A 164 0.85 9.30 4.35
C PRO A 164 -0.09 8.49 3.47
N TYR A 165 0.41 7.98 2.34
CA TYR A 165 -0.34 7.12 1.40
C TYR A 165 -0.21 5.62 1.72
N SER A 166 0.61 5.23 2.69
CA SER A 166 0.93 3.82 2.90
C SER A 166 -0.26 3.07 3.46
N LEU A 167 -0.74 2.08 2.73
CA LEU A 167 -1.91 1.28 3.07
C LEU A 167 -1.51 0.01 3.82
N GLY A 168 -2.15 -0.24 4.95
CA GLY A 168 -2.14 -1.51 5.65
C GLY A 168 -3.46 -2.23 5.43
N TYR A 169 -3.43 -3.49 4.98
CA TYR A 169 -4.63 -4.29 4.75
C TYR A 169 -4.58 -5.59 5.54
N VAL A 170 -5.47 -5.74 6.53
CA VAL A 170 -5.56 -6.97 7.32
C VAL A 170 -6.81 -7.76 6.95
N VAL A 171 -6.66 -9.08 6.81
CA VAL A 171 -7.75 -10.00 6.45
C VAL A 171 -7.83 -11.13 7.47
N ASP A 172 -9.02 -11.37 8.03
CA ASP A 172 -9.32 -12.62 8.71
C ASP A 172 -10.09 -13.55 7.76
N PRO A 173 -9.42 -14.52 7.12
CA PRO A 173 -10.08 -15.41 6.17
C PRO A 173 -11.07 -16.38 6.82
N VAL A 174 -10.97 -16.62 8.14
CA VAL A 174 -11.86 -17.54 8.86
C VAL A 174 -13.17 -16.85 9.21
N ARG A 175 -13.10 -15.58 9.62
CA ARG A 175 -14.26 -14.77 9.98
C ARG A 175 -14.86 -13.99 8.81
N SER A 176 -14.20 -14.00 7.65
CA SER A 176 -14.56 -13.18 6.49
C SER A 176 -14.56 -11.68 6.81
N GLU A 177 -13.67 -11.26 7.71
CA GLU A 177 -13.50 -9.87 8.12
C GLU A 177 -12.27 -9.26 7.45
N HIS A 178 -12.28 -7.96 7.23
CA HIS A 178 -11.11 -7.24 6.74
C HIS A 178 -11.14 -5.77 7.18
N ALA A 179 -9.98 -5.13 7.22
CA ALA A 179 -9.85 -3.72 7.57
C ALA A 179 -8.66 -3.07 6.88
N PHE A 180 -8.78 -1.77 6.65
CA PHE A 180 -7.75 -0.95 6.02
C PHE A 180 -7.26 0.12 7.00
N PHE A 181 -5.95 0.38 6.97
CA PHE A 181 -5.27 1.37 7.79
C PHE A 181 -4.37 2.24 6.93
N LEU A 182 -4.23 3.52 7.25
CA LEU A 182 -3.49 4.47 6.44
C LEU A 182 -2.44 5.23 7.25
N GLY A 183 -1.25 5.38 6.66
CA GLY A 183 -0.17 6.21 7.17
C GLY A 183 0.51 5.67 8.44
N ALA A 184 1.50 6.41 8.93
CA ALA A 184 2.33 6.01 10.08
C ALA A 184 1.51 5.73 11.36
N GLU A 185 0.42 6.47 11.58
CA GLU A 185 -0.41 6.31 12.78
C GLU A 185 -1.51 5.25 12.62
N SER A 186 -1.55 4.54 11.48
CA SER A 186 -2.52 3.48 11.22
C SER A 186 -3.96 3.96 11.45
N PHE A 187 -4.33 5.06 10.78
CA PHE A 187 -5.71 5.55 10.81
C PHE A 187 -6.60 4.54 10.10
N GLN A 188 -7.59 3.97 10.80
CA GLN A 188 -8.50 3.00 10.21
C GLN A 188 -9.42 3.69 9.20
N LEU A 189 -9.46 3.17 7.97
CA LEU A 189 -10.35 3.65 6.94
C LEU A 189 -11.73 3.03 7.09
N PHE A 190 -12.75 3.81 6.74
CA PHE A 190 -14.10 3.30 6.55
C PHE A 190 -14.20 2.54 5.21
N GLU A 191 -15.10 1.57 5.12
CA GLU A 191 -15.28 0.76 3.90
C GLU A 191 -15.64 1.64 2.68
N GLU A 192 -16.38 2.72 2.89
CA GLU A 192 -16.79 3.66 1.85
C GLU A 192 -15.63 4.48 1.28
N SER A 193 -14.45 4.41 1.91
CA SER A 193 -13.21 5.00 1.39
C SER A 193 -12.50 4.08 0.39
N VAL A 194 -12.94 2.82 0.26
CA VAL A 194 -12.29 1.80 -0.57
C VAL A 194 -13.22 1.35 -1.69
N PHE A 195 -12.82 1.62 -2.92
CA PHE A 195 -13.59 1.31 -4.13
C PHE A 195 -12.93 0.17 -4.88
N HIS A 196 -13.66 -0.94 -5.01
CA HIS A 196 -13.25 -2.08 -5.81
C HIS A 196 -13.48 -1.79 -7.29
N VAL A 197 -12.40 -1.89 -8.08
CA VAL A 197 -12.45 -1.51 -9.49
C VAL A 197 -11.70 -2.52 -10.36
N GLN A 198 -12.18 -2.68 -11.59
CA GLN A 198 -11.55 -3.53 -12.59
C GLN A 198 -10.29 -2.87 -13.18
N ALA A 199 -9.38 -3.72 -13.70
CA ALA A 199 -8.10 -3.33 -14.30
C ALA A 199 -8.22 -2.16 -15.30
N ALA A 200 -9.30 -2.13 -16.10
CA ALA A 200 -9.53 -1.15 -17.15
C ALA A 200 -9.62 0.30 -16.64
N ILE A 201 -10.06 0.53 -15.41
CA ILE A 201 -10.18 1.88 -14.82
C ILE A 201 -8.80 2.46 -14.52
N PHE A 202 -7.82 1.63 -14.13
CA PHE A 202 -6.47 2.10 -13.80
C PHE A 202 -5.70 2.63 -15.01
N SER A 203 -5.98 2.13 -16.22
CA SER A 203 -5.37 2.66 -17.45
C SER A 203 -5.66 4.16 -17.67
N ARG A 204 -6.79 4.65 -17.13
CA ARG A 204 -7.21 6.06 -17.24
C ARG A 204 -6.55 6.95 -16.20
N VAL A 205 -6.22 6.40 -15.03
CA VAL A 205 -5.51 7.11 -13.95
C VAL A 205 -4.00 7.14 -14.21
N ASN A 206 -3.46 6.10 -14.86
CA ASN A 206 -2.02 5.88 -15.05
C ASN A 206 -1.46 6.37 -16.40
N ALA A 207 -2.26 6.95 -17.29
CA ALA A 207 -1.75 7.47 -18.55
C ALA A 207 -0.70 8.57 -18.28
N GLY A 208 0.59 8.24 -18.49
CA GLY A 208 1.70 9.18 -18.40
C GLY A 208 1.54 10.35 -19.40
N PRO A 209 2.30 11.44 -19.24
CA PRO A 209 2.36 12.45 -20.29
C PRO A 209 2.93 11.81 -21.56
N GLY A 210 2.15 11.78 -22.62
CA GLY A 210 2.66 11.60 -23.99
C GLY A 210 3.31 12.87 -24.49
#